data_AF-A0A662K532-F1
#
_entry.id   AF-A0A662K532-F1
#
_cell.length_a   1.000
_cell.length_b   1.000
_cell.length_c   1.000
_cell.angle_alpha   90.00
_cell.angle_beta   90.00
_cell.angle_gamma   90.00
#
_symmetry.space_group_name_H-M   'P 1'
#
loop_
_entity.id
_entity.type
_entity.pdbx_description
1 polymer ?
#
loop_
_entity_poly.entity_id
_entity_poly.type
_entity_poly.pdbx_seq_one_letter_code
_entity_poly.pdbx_strand_id
1 'polypeptide(L)'
;MDHCKKIQKWLDGGKIVLCDRYAESTYAYQGVQMQDMIDDPVKWLQDLSKNRILTPDRTFVFLIKPEASLARIQNRDKLIPFERLSFLEKVHEFYVKIAVGERFKILDATKPVDELVNICVKDILKK
;
A
#
# COMPACT_ATOMS: atom_id res chain seq x y z
N MET A 1 12.98 9.69 8.70
CA MET A 1 14.40 9.31 8.92
C MET A 1 14.55 8.23 9.99
N ASP A 2 13.85 8.32 11.13
CA ASP A 2 13.96 7.31 12.21
C ASP A 2 13.32 5.95 11.86
N HIS A 3 12.22 5.94 11.10
CA HIS A 3 11.51 4.71 10.73
C HIS A 3 12.36 3.74 9.86
N CYS A 4 13.01 4.23 8.80
CA CYS A 4 13.86 3.40 7.94
C CYS A 4 15.09 2.86 8.68
N LYS A 5 15.68 3.65 9.59
CA LYS A 5 16.80 3.19 10.43
C LYS A 5 16.41 2.03 11.34
N LYS A 6 15.19 2.05 11.90
CA LYS A 6 14.66 0.94 12.72
C LYS A 6 14.44 -0.31 11.89
N ILE A 7 13.84 -0.17 10.69
CA ILE A 7 13.67 -1.28 9.76
C ILE A 7 15.03 -1.88 9.41
N GLN A 8 16.00 -1.05 9.01
CA GLN A 8 17.35 -1.52 8.67
C GLN A 8 17.98 -2.32 9.80
N LYS A 9 17.91 -1.82 11.05
CA LYS A 9 18.46 -2.53 12.21
C LYS A 9 17.82 -3.90 12.43
N TRP A 10 16.52 -4.07 12.16
CA TRP A 10 15.87 -5.38 12.27
C TRP A 10 16.27 -6.31 11.13
N LEU A 11 16.39 -5.79 9.92
CA LEU A 11 16.86 -6.54 8.75
C LEU A 11 18.32 -7.01 8.94
N ASP A 12 19.21 -6.14 9.43
CA ASP A 12 20.60 -6.47 9.76
C ASP A 12 20.70 -7.57 10.82
N GLY A 13 19.68 -7.69 11.67
CA GLY A 13 19.54 -8.76 12.66
C GLY A 13 18.92 -10.06 12.11
N GLY A 14 18.73 -10.18 10.80
CA GLY A 14 18.16 -11.36 10.14
C GLY A 14 16.66 -11.55 10.34
N LYS A 15 15.91 -10.50 10.71
CA LYS A 15 14.48 -10.59 10.96
C LYS A 15 13.65 -10.30 9.71
N ILE A 16 12.51 -10.99 9.59
CA ILE A 16 11.44 -10.58 8.68
C ILE A 16 10.69 -9.40 9.29
N VAL A 17 10.51 -8.32 8.51
CA VAL A 17 9.78 -7.12 8.93
C VAL A 17 8.47 -7.03 8.15
N LEU A 18 7.35 -7.17 8.86
CA LEU A 18 6.02 -6.89 8.32
C LEU A 18 5.67 -5.43 8.60
N CYS A 19 5.34 -4.68 7.57
CA CYS A 19 5.02 -3.26 7.67
C CYS A 19 3.62 -3.00 7.08
N ASP A 20 2.69 -2.55 7.92
CA ASP A 20 1.36 -2.11 7.47
C ASP A 20 1.46 -0.69 6.93
N ARG A 21 1.26 -0.58 5.61
CA ARG A 21 1.50 0.60 4.77
C ARG A 21 2.96 1.03 4.71
N TYR A 22 3.35 1.52 3.54
CA TYR A 22 4.66 2.11 3.31
C TYR A 22 4.56 3.21 2.23
N ALA A 23 5.66 3.49 1.54
CA ALA A 23 5.76 4.59 0.59
C ALA A 23 4.67 4.57 -0.50
N GLU A 24 4.26 3.39 -0.98
CA GLU A 24 3.21 3.24 -1.98
C GLU A 24 1.86 3.78 -1.51
N SER A 25 1.56 3.64 -0.22
CA SER A 25 0.34 4.25 0.35
C SER A 25 0.43 5.77 0.36
N THR A 26 1.62 6.32 0.61
CA THR A 26 1.83 7.78 0.51
C THR A 26 1.64 8.24 -0.93
N TYR A 27 2.22 7.52 -1.89
CA TYR A 27 2.10 7.87 -3.31
C TYR A 27 0.65 7.81 -3.80
N ALA A 28 -0.11 6.80 -3.39
CA ALA A 28 -1.51 6.70 -3.79
C ALA A 28 -2.34 7.86 -3.24
N TYR A 29 -2.24 8.17 -1.94
CA TYR A 29 -3.08 9.20 -1.32
C TYR A 29 -2.64 10.63 -1.69
N GLN A 30 -1.33 10.92 -1.70
CA GLN A 30 -0.83 12.23 -2.10
C GLN A 30 -0.94 12.43 -3.61
N GLY A 31 -0.79 11.37 -4.40
CA GLY A 31 -0.97 11.40 -5.85
C GLY A 31 -2.35 11.94 -6.24
N VAL A 32 -3.41 11.50 -5.56
CA VAL A 32 -4.77 12.01 -5.77
C VAL A 32 -4.90 13.50 -5.46
N GLN A 33 -4.21 13.98 -4.43
CA GLN A 33 -4.23 15.40 -4.04
C GLN A 33 -3.44 16.29 -5.01
N MET A 34 -2.49 15.71 -5.73
CA MET A 34 -1.56 16.43 -6.62
C MET A 34 -1.87 16.25 -8.11
N GLN A 35 -2.84 15.42 -8.47
CA GLN A 35 -3.15 15.05 -9.87
C GLN A 35 -3.48 16.24 -10.77
N ASP A 36 -3.97 17.34 -10.20
CA ASP A 36 -4.35 18.55 -10.94
C ASP A 36 -3.22 19.60 -10.96
N MET A 37 -2.10 19.31 -10.29
CA MET A 37 -0.94 20.20 -10.16
C MET A 37 0.31 19.64 -10.84
N ILE A 38 0.41 18.32 -11.01
CA ILE A 38 1.55 17.62 -11.58
C ILE A 38 1.03 16.52 -12.51
N ASP A 39 1.59 16.44 -13.72
CA ASP A 39 1.17 15.46 -14.74
C ASP A 39 1.32 14.00 -14.27
N ASP A 40 2.43 13.67 -13.60
CA ASP A 40 2.68 12.35 -12.99
C ASP A 40 3.13 12.51 -11.53
N PRO A 41 2.18 12.67 -10.59
CA PRO A 41 2.52 12.92 -9.21
C PRO A 41 3.11 11.68 -8.52
N VAL A 42 2.80 10.46 -8.99
CA VAL A 42 3.39 9.22 -8.45
C VAL A 42 4.87 9.17 -8.75
N LYS A 43 5.24 9.36 -10.03
CA LYS A 43 6.65 9.35 -10.42
C LYS A 43 7.41 10.47 -9.72
N TRP A 44 6.82 11.66 -9.62
CA TRP A 44 7.43 12.77 -8.88
C TRP A 44 7.70 12.42 -7.41
N LEU A 45 6.72 11.81 -6.71
CA LEU A 45 6.88 11.38 -5.31
C LEU A 45 7.91 10.26 -5.17
N GLN A 46 7.95 9.31 -6.10
CA GLN A 46 8.94 8.23 -6.14
C GLN A 46 10.36 8.79 -6.34
N ASP A 47 10.54 9.74 -7.26
CA ASP A 47 11.84 10.37 -7.50
C ASP A 47 12.34 11.18 -6.29
N LEU A 48 11.41 11.83 -5.57
CA LEU A 48 11.73 12.57 -4.35
C LEU A 48 12.18 11.66 -3.20
N SER A 49 11.66 10.42 -3.15
CA SER A 49 11.85 9.51 -2.02
C SER A 49 12.87 8.40 -2.27
N LYS A 50 13.20 8.06 -3.52
CA LYS A 50 13.96 6.84 -3.90
C LYS A 50 15.27 6.62 -3.14
N ASN A 51 15.98 7.68 -2.79
CA ASN A 51 17.26 7.60 -2.07
C ASN A 51 17.12 7.77 -0.54
N ARG A 52 15.89 7.80 -0.03
CA ARG A 52 15.57 8.11 1.38
C ARG A 52 14.74 7.03 2.06
N ILE A 53 14.29 6.03 1.32
CA ILE A 53 13.46 4.92 1.81
C ILE A 53 14.11 3.59 1.44
N LEU A 54 13.79 2.55 2.19
CA LEU A 54 14.19 1.19 1.86
C LEU A 54 13.17 0.59 0.90
N THR A 55 13.61 -0.10 -0.15
CA THR A 55 12.69 -0.83 -1.02
C THR A 55 12.33 -2.18 -0.39
N PRO A 56 11.05 -2.49 -0.15
CA PRO A 56 10.66 -3.80 0.36
C PRO A 56 11.00 -4.91 -0.64
N ASP A 57 11.31 -6.12 -0.17
CA ASP A 57 11.46 -7.28 -1.06
C ASP A 57 10.13 -7.74 -1.67
N ARG A 58 9.03 -7.49 -0.96
CA ARG A 58 7.68 -7.89 -1.35
C ARG A 58 6.66 -6.87 -0.86
N THR A 59 5.65 -6.60 -1.68
CA THR A 59 4.53 -5.73 -1.29
C THR A 59 3.21 -6.38 -1.70
N PHE A 60 2.39 -6.70 -0.70
CA PHE A 60 1.04 -7.23 -0.91
C PHE A 60 0.07 -6.08 -1.08
N VAL A 61 -0.66 -6.06 -2.20
CA VAL A 61 -1.65 -5.04 -2.51
C VAL A 61 -3.01 -5.69 -2.48
N PHE A 62 -3.72 -5.46 -1.39
CA PHE A 62 -5.07 -5.97 -1.15
C PHE A 62 -6.09 -5.07 -1.87
N LEU A 63 -6.46 -5.45 -3.09
CA LEU A 63 -7.41 -4.69 -3.89
C LEU A 63 -8.85 -5.09 -3.56
N ILE A 64 -9.67 -4.07 -3.31
CA ILE A 64 -11.11 -4.18 -3.19
C ILE A 64 -11.71 -2.94 -3.84
N LYS A 65 -12.92 -3.08 -4.39
CA LYS A 65 -13.67 -1.95 -4.91
C LYS A 65 -14.01 -0.97 -3.77
N PRO A 66 -13.86 0.36 -3.98
CA PRO A 66 -14.17 1.37 -2.97
C PRO A 66 -15.54 1.19 -2.30
N GLU A 67 -16.59 0.88 -3.05
CA GLU A 67 -17.96 0.70 -2.56
C GLU A 67 -18.04 -0.48 -1.58
N ALA A 68 -17.43 -1.60 -1.95
CA ALA A 68 -17.36 -2.78 -1.09
C ALA A 68 -16.52 -2.53 0.18
N SER A 69 -15.47 -1.70 0.08
CA SER A 69 -14.67 -1.29 1.23
C SER A 69 -15.45 -0.38 2.18
N LEU A 70 -16.23 0.56 1.66
CA LEU A 70 -17.08 1.46 2.44
C LEU A 70 -18.17 0.70 3.19
N ALA A 71 -18.83 -0.28 2.54
CA ALA A 71 -19.82 -1.12 3.18
C ALA A 71 -19.26 -1.89 4.40
N ARG A 72 -17.97 -2.26 4.38
CA ARG A 72 -17.30 -2.89 5.53
C ARG A 72 -17.01 -1.90 6.68
N ILE A 73 -16.79 -0.63 6.34
CA ILE A 73 -16.40 0.43 7.29
C ILE A 73 -17.62 1.11 7.91
N GLN A 74 -18.78 1.12 7.24
CA GLN A 74 -20.03 1.72 7.75
C GLN A 74 -20.50 1.19 9.11
N ASN A 75 -20.02 0.01 9.53
CA ASN A 75 -20.27 -0.54 10.87
C ASN A 75 -19.29 -0.04 11.95
N ARG A 76 -18.43 0.94 11.66
CA ARG A 76 -17.50 1.56 12.62
C ARG A 76 -18.06 2.89 13.13
N ASP A 77 -17.94 3.14 14.44
CA ASP A 77 -18.45 4.35 15.11
C ASP A 77 -17.78 5.68 14.69
N LYS A 78 -16.71 5.65 13.89
CA LYS A 78 -15.99 6.84 13.44
C LYS A 78 -15.74 6.80 11.93
N LEU A 79 -16.40 7.71 11.22
CA LEU A 79 -16.07 8.03 9.83
C LEU A 79 -14.77 8.86 9.79
N ILE A 80 -13.80 8.43 8.97
CA ILE A 80 -12.52 9.12 8.77
C ILE A 80 -12.68 10.10 7.58
N PRO A 81 -12.09 11.32 7.60
CA PRO A 81 -12.30 12.35 6.57
C PRO A 81 -12.05 11.95 5.11
N PHE A 82 -11.32 10.85 4.86
CA PHE A 82 -10.96 10.33 3.54
C PHE A 82 -12.01 9.38 2.93
N GLU A 83 -13.15 9.15 3.60
CA GLU A 83 -14.16 8.16 3.19
C GLU A 83 -15.20 8.69 2.20
N ARG A 84 -14.79 9.61 1.31
CA ARG A 84 -15.62 9.98 0.16
C ARG A 84 -15.36 8.98 -0.97
N LEU A 85 -16.41 8.36 -1.49
CA LEU A 85 -16.32 7.36 -2.57
C LEU A 85 -15.45 7.85 -3.73
N SER A 86 -15.68 9.07 -4.21
CA SER A 86 -14.92 9.67 -5.31
C SER A 86 -13.43 9.86 -5.03
N PHE A 87 -13.04 10.04 -3.77
CA PHE A 87 -11.63 10.09 -3.39
C PHE A 87 -11.02 8.68 -3.37
N LEU A 88 -11.76 7.71 -2.82
CA LEU A 88 -11.31 6.32 -2.74
C LEU A 88 -11.21 5.64 -4.11
N GLU A 89 -12.07 6.00 -5.07
CA GLU A 89 -11.97 5.59 -6.48
C GLU A 89 -10.64 6.02 -7.09
N LYS A 90 -10.29 7.30 -6.93
CA LYS A 90 -8.99 7.80 -7.38
C LYS A 90 -7.84 7.09 -6.67
N VAL A 91 -7.90 6.94 -5.34
CA VAL A 91 -6.85 6.22 -4.59
C VAL A 91 -6.68 4.79 -5.11
N HIS A 92 -7.79 4.10 -5.42
CA HIS A 92 -7.79 2.76 -5.99
C HIS A 92 -7.06 2.72 -7.35
N GLU A 93 -7.36 3.65 -8.25
CA GLU A 93 -6.67 3.76 -9.55
C GLU A 93 -5.16 3.96 -9.38
N PHE A 94 -4.75 4.78 -8.42
CA PHE A 94 -3.35 5.01 -8.13
C PHE A 94 -2.67 3.74 -7.59
N TYR A 95 -3.30 2.97 -6.71
CA TYR A 95 -2.76 1.68 -6.27
C TYR A 95 -2.57 0.71 -7.43
N VAL A 96 -3.53 0.63 -8.36
CA VAL A 96 -3.43 -0.20 -9.57
C VAL A 96 -2.24 0.24 -10.43
N LYS A 97 -2.03 1.55 -10.61
CA LYS A 97 -0.89 2.10 -11.35
C LYS A 97 0.46 1.82 -10.68
N ILE A 98 0.52 1.88 -9.35
CA ILE A 98 1.75 1.68 -8.57
C ILE A 98 2.17 0.20 -8.52
N ALA A 99 1.20 -0.72 -8.47
CA ALA A 99 1.42 -2.14 -8.21
C ALA A 99 1.94 -2.93 -9.43
N VAL A 100 3.02 -2.45 -10.05
CA VAL A 100 3.62 -3.00 -11.26
C VAL A 100 4.98 -3.64 -10.96
N GLY A 101 5.21 -4.84 -11.49
CA GLY A 101 6.48 -5.56 -11.39
C GLY A 101 6.50 -6.68 -10.35
N GLU A 102 7.55 -7.49 -10.39
CA GLU A 102 7.63 -8.76 -9.64
C GLU A 102 7.64 -8.61 -8.13
N ARG A 103 7.96 -7.42 -7.60
CA ARG A 103 7.88 -7.12 -6.15
C ARG A 103 6.43 -7.13 -5.64
N PHE A 104 5.47 -6.83 -6.50
CA PHE A 104 4.08 -6.69 -6.08
C PHE A 104 3.32 -8.01 -6.20
N LYS A 105 2.53 -8.32 -5.17
CA LYS A 105 1.52 -9.37 -5.20
C LYS A 105 0.16 -8.74 -4.99
N ILE A 106 -0.61 -8.62 -6.06
CA ILE A 106 -1.99 -8.15 -5.99
C ILE A 106 -2.85 -9.31 -5.46
N LEU A 107 -3.66 -9.01 -4.45
CA LEU A 107 -4.56 -9.95 -3.80
C LEU A 107 -5.98 -9.40 -3.82
N ASP A 108 -6.94 -10.25 -4.19
CA ASP A 108 -8.37 -9.91 -4.12
C ASP A 108 -8.83 -9.91 -2.66
N ALA A 109 -9.04 -8.72 -2.10
CA ALA A 109 -9.44 -8.53 -0.71
C ALA A 109 -10.93 -8.81 -0.45
N THR A 110 -11.68 -9.32 -1.44
CA THR A 110 -13.01 -9.90 -1.24
C THR A 110 -12.95 -11.32 -0.67
N LYS A 111 -11.81 -12.00 -0.80
CA LYS A 111 -11.58 -13.36 -0.29
C LYS A 111 -11.54 -13.43 1.24
N PRO A 112 -11.80 -14.61 1.83
CA PRO A 112 -11.68 -14.83 3.27
C PRO A 112 -10.28 -14.52 3.81
N VAL A 113 -10.21 -13.99 5.04
CA VAL A 113 -8.95 -13.60 5.69
C VAL A 113 -7.96 -14.77 5.75
N ASP A 114 -8.42 -15.96 6.15
CA ASP A 114 -7.55 -17.15 6.27
C ASP A 114 -6.93 -17.56 4.92
N GLU A 115 -7.67 -17.41 3.82
CA GLU A 115 -7.14 -17.68 2.48
C GLU A 115 -6.01 -16.69 2.14
N LEU A 116 -6.24 -15.40 2.39
CA LEU A 116 -5.27 -14.34 2.12
C LEU A 116 -4.02 -14.48 2.99
N VAL A 117 -4.18 -14.79 4.28
CA VAL A 117 -3.06 -15.06 5.20
C VAL A 117 -2.23 -16.24 4.69
N ASN A 118 -2.87 -17.34 4.30
CA ASN A 118 -2.18 -18.51 3.76
C ASN A 118 -1.38 -18.19 2.50
N ILE A 119 -1.92 -17.36 1.60
CA ILE A 119 -1.20 -16.90 0.40
C ILE A 119 0.03 -16.08 0.78
N CYS A 120 -0.12 -15.09 1.68
CA CYS A 120 0.98 -14.23 2.12
C CYS A 120 2.10 -15.03 2.80
N VAL A 121 1.77 -15.92 3.74
CA VAL A 121 2.75 -16.73 4.47
C VAL A 121 3.52 -17.63 3.52
N LYS A 122 2.84 -18.32 2.60
CA LYS A 122 3.50 -19.17 1.60
C LYS A 122 4.43 -18.38 0.68
N ASP A 123 4.07 -17.15 0.32
CA ASP A 123 4.88 -16.30 -0.54
C ASP A 123 6.10 -15.75 0.22
N ILE A 124 5.93 -15.36 1.49
CA ILE A 124 7.03 -14.90 2.37
C ILE A 124 8.05 -16.03 2.60
N LEU A 125 7.60 -17.26 2.88
CA LEU A 125 8.49 -18.39 3.19
C LEU A 125 9.18 -19.02 1.97
N LYS A 126 8.80 -18.62 0.74
CA LYS A 126 9.47 -19.07 -0.50
C LYS A 126 10.69 -18.24 -0.84
N LYS A 127 10.80 -17.04 -0.26
CA LYS A 127 11.98 -16.18 -0.34
C LYS A 127 12.90 -16.46 0.82
#